data_AF-A0A7J6EUK7-F1
#
_entry.id   AF-A0A7J6EUK7-F1
#
_cell.length_a   1.000
_cell.length_b   1.000
_cell.length_c   1.000
_cell.angle_alpha   90.00
_cell.angle_beta   90.00
_cell.angle_gamma   90.00
#
_symmetry.space_group_name_H-M   'P 1'
#
loop_
_entity.id
_entity.type
_entity.pdbx_description
1 polymer ?
#
loop_
_entity_poly.entity_id
_entity_poly.type
_entity_poly.pdbx_seq_one_letter_code
_entity_poly.pdbx_strand_id
1 'polypeptide(L)'
;MAASIFSKTQFTILSILLTLTLVFALGAAEDGFVRAMDRKLLGLKKQKFSHFQFYWHDIYSGKNPSALPIIQPPKNSSKNGFGVVSMIDDPLTEGPELSSKLLGKAQGFYGLASQTEAALIMAMNFHIMQGKYNGSTLTILGRNNVFNKVREMPVIGGSGLFRFASGYAHASTHKFNPSNGDAVVEVIFPAFDLCDDKDWLLSEISRRGGWARSWTSLAEDGFVRAMDRKLLGLKKQKFSHFRFFFHDIYSGKNPSALSIIQPPKNSSKIGFGVVSMIDDPLTEGPELSSKLLGKAQGFYGLASQTEAALIVAMNFHIMQGKYNGSTLTILGRNNVFNKVREMPVIGGSGLFRFASGYAHASTHKFNPSNGDAVVEYNVYVLHY
;
A
#
# COMPACT_ATOMS: atom_id res chain seq x y z
N MET A 1 -9.54 -16.17 73.13
CA MET A 1 -10.88 -16.27 72.53
C MET A 1 -11.28 -14.92 71.98
N ALA A 2 -11.31 -14.78 70.65
CA ALA A 2 -12.15 -13.84 69.91
C ALA A 2 -12.09 -14.25 68.43
N ALA A 3 -12.77 -15.35 68.09
CA ALA A 3 -13.02 -15.67 66.70
C ALA A 3 -14.11 -14.69 66.22
N SER A 4 -13.76 -13.72 65.38
CA SER A 4 -14.77 -12.87 64.75
C SER A 4 -15.51 -13.69 63.70
N ILE A 5 -16.66 -14.21 64.11
CA ILE A 5 -17.59 -14.91 63.23
C ILE A 5 -18.28 -13.82 62.40
N PHE A 6 -17.86 -13.64 61.16
CA PHE A 6 -18.62 -12.85 60.20
C PHE A 6 -20.02 -13.45 60.07
N SER A 7 -21.07 -12.63 60.19
CA SER A 7 -22.44 -13.12 60.00
C SER A 7 -22.63 -13.61 58.56
N LYS A 8 -23.56 -14.54 58.32
CA LYS A 8 -23.87 -15.03 56.96
C LYS A 8 -24.12 -13.88 55.99
N THR A 9 -24.75 -12.80 56.46
CA THR A 9 -25.00 -11.57 55.70
C THR A 9 -23.70 -10.84 55.33
N GLN A 10 -22.74 -10.71 56.26
CA GLN A 10 -21.44 -10.11 55.98
C GLN A 10 -20.60 -10.94 55.01
N PHE A 11 -20.65 -12.27 55.11
CA PHE A 11 -19.96 -13.17 54.18
C PHE A 11 -20.54 -13.08 52.76
N THR A 12 -21.86 -12.92 52.65
CA THR A 12 -22.55 -12.76 51.36
C THR A 12 -22.22 -11.40 50.73
N ILE A 13 -22.17 -10.33 51.53
CA ILE A 13 -21.78 -8.99 51.06
C ILE A 13 -20.31 -8.99 50.61
N LEU A 14 -19.41 -9.62 51.36
CA LEU A 14 -17.99 -9.71 51.01
C LEU A 14 -17.80 -10.55 49.74
N SER A 15 -18.54 -11.66 49.58
CA SER A 15 -18.55 -12.47 48.36
C SER A 15 -19.05 -11.69 47.16
N ILE A 16 -20.14 -10.92 47.30
CA ILE A 16 -20.68 -10.07 46.23
C ILE A 16 -19.68 -8.99 45.84
N LEU A 17 -19.07 -8.30 46.82
CA LEU A 17 -18.03 -7.30 46.55
C LEU A 17 -16.79 -7.90 45.87
N LEU A 18 -16.35 -9.09 46.27
CA LEU A 18 -15.20 -9.78 45.68
C LEU A 18 -15.50 -10.25 44.24
N THR A 19 -16.74 -10.67 43.98
CA THR A 19 -17.16 -11.00 42.60
C THR A 19 -17.32 -9.76 41.73
N LEU A 20 -17.79 -8.63 42.28
CA LEU A 20 -17.87 -7.36 41.56
C LEU A 20 -16.47 -6.82 41.24
N THR A 21 -15.51 -6.88 42.16
CA THR A 21 -14.13 -6.47 41.88
C THR A 21 -13.42 -7.40 40.90
N LEU A 22 -13.69 -8.71 40.90
CA LEU A 22 -13.21 -9.61 39.85
C LEU A 22 -13.82 -9.30 38.48
N VAL A 23 -15.10 -8.92 38.41
CA VAL A 23 -15.76 -8.51 37.15
C VAL A 23 -15.18 -7.19 36.62
N PHE A 24 -14.83 -6.24 37.50
CA PHE A 24 -14.11 -5.02 37.09
C PHE A 24 -12.64 -5.27 36.73
N ALA A 25 -11.98 -6.28 37.31
CA ALA A 25 -10.61 -6.64 36.94
C ALA A 25 -10.52 -7.46 35.63
N LEU A 26 -11.59 -8.16 35.25
CA LEU A 26 -11.71 -8.87 33.97
C LEU A 26 -12.24 -7.97 32.84
N GLY A 27 -12.83 -6.82 33.19
CA GLY A 27 -13.21 -5.77 32.25
C GLY A 27 -12.07 -4.77 32.05
N ALA A 28 -11.31 -4.98 30.98
CA ALA A 28 -10.36 -3.99 30.44
C ALA A 28 -9.16 -3.66 31.33
N ALA A 29 -8.10 -4.46 31.19
CA ALA A 29 -6.79 -3.83 30.97
C ALA A 29 -6.82 -3.10 29.61
N GLU A 30 -7.60 -2.03 29.52
CA GLU A 30 -7.46 -1.03 28.47
C GLU A 30 -6.28 -0.17 28.92
N ASP A 31 -5.12 -0.37 28.31
CA ASP A 31 -4.16 0.71 28.29
C ASP A 31 -4.90 1.94 27.73
N GLY A 32 -4.67 3.15 28.26
CA GLY A 32 -5.35 4.36 27.77
C GLY A 32 -5.04 4.69 26.29
N PHE A 33 -4.31 3.80 25.61
CA PHE A 33 -3.86 3.88 24.23
C PHE A 33 -4.77 3.10 23.28
N VAL A 34 -5.32 1.94 23.66
CA VAL A 34 -6.18 1.08 22.84
C VAL A 34 -7.48 0.78 23.56
N ARG A 35 -8.58 1.10 22.88
CA ARG A 35 -9.93 0.71 23.29
C ARG A 35 -10.53 -0.24 22.26
N ALA A 36 -11.02 -1.38 22.73
CA ALA A 36 -11.77 -2.28 21.86
C ALA A 36 -13.05 -1.58 21.39
N MET A 37 -13.24 -1.49 20.08
CA MET A 37 -14.42 -0.85 19.50
C MET A 37 -15.35 -1.90 18.89
N ASP A 38 -16.63 -1.89 19.30
CA ASP A 38 -17.64 -2.72 18.63
C ASP A 38 -17.84 -2.19 17.20
N ARG A 39 -17.59 -3.07 16.22
CA ARG A 39 -17.76 -2.79 14.80
C ARG A 39 -19.16 -2.30 14.45
N LYS A 40 -20.19 -2.66 15.23
CA LYS A 40 -21.55 -2.14 15.08
C LYS A 40 -21.66 -0.64 15.37
N LEU A 41 -20.81 -0.11 16.26
CA LEU A 41 -20.77 1.31 16.59
C LEU A 41 -20.15 2.16 15.47
N LEU A 42 -19.40 1.55 14.56
CA LEU A 42 -18.84 2.22 13.39
C LEU A 42 -19.88 2.48 12.29
N GLY A 43 -21.12 2.00 12.44
CA GLY A 43 -22.16 2.18 11.42
C GLY A 43 -21.86 1.52 10.07
N LEU A 44 -20.83 0.65 9.99
CA LEU A 44 -20.36 0.06 8.74
C LEU A 44 -21.50 -0.71 8.06
N LYS A 45 -21.92 -0.22 6.89
CA LYS A 45 -22.87 -0.93 6.04
C LYS A 45 -22.19 -2.14 5.37
N LYS A 46 -23.00 -2.92 4.68
CA LYS A 46 -22.53 -4.05 3.85
C LYS A 46 -21.52 -3.53 2.82
N GLN A 47 -20.41 -4.25 2.70
CA GLN A 47 -19.40 -4.03 1.67
C GLN A 47 -20.06 -3.98 0.30
N LYS A 48 -19.81 -2.89 -0.42
CA LYS A 48 -20.22 -2.70 -1.80
C LYS A 48 -19.04 -3.04 -2.70
N PHE A 49 -19.38 -3.32 -3.95
CA PHE A 49 -18.42 -3.57 -5.00
C PHE A 49 -18.76 -2.59 -6.11
N SER A 50 -17.82 -1.69 -6.37
CA SER A 50 -17.99 -0.55 -7.25
C SER A 50 -16.99 -0.65 -8.38
N HIS A 51 -17.42 -0.28 -9.58
CA HIS A 51 -16.59 -0.24 -10.77
C HIS A 51 -16.43 1.20 -11.21
N PHE A 52 -15.21 1.73 -11.17
CA PHE A 52 -14.89 3.05 -11.69
C PHE A 52 -14.15 2.94 -13.01
N GLN A 53 -14.44 3.85 -13.94
CA GLN A 53 -13.73 3.99 -15.21
C GLN A 53 -13.45 5.46 -15.48
N PHE A 54 -12.20 5.79 -15.80
CA PHE A 54 -11.78 7.14 -16.16
C PHE A 54 -10.45 7.12 -16.93
N TYR A 55 -10.08 8.26 -17.50
CA TYR A 55 -8.82 8.47 -18.20
C TYR A 55 -7.89 9.32 -17.35
N TRP A 56 -6.72 8.78 -17.04
CA TRP A 56 -5.60 9.43 -16.36
C TRP A 56 -4.66 10.06 -17.40
N HIS A 57 -4.34 11.35 -17.23
CA HIS A 57 -3.48 12.10 -18.16
C HIS A 57 -2.17 12.48 -17.48
N ASP A 58 -1.08 11.82 -17.87
CA ASP A 58 0.27 12.09 -17.40
C ASP A 58 0.93 13.05 -18.41
N ILE A 59 1.05 14.33 -18.06
CA ILE A 59 1.45 15.41 -18.98
C ILE A 59 2.78 16.00 -18.53
N TYR A 60 3.83 15.74 -19.32
CA TYR A 60 5.18 16.29 -19.14
C TYR A 60 5.43 17.56 -19.95
N SER A 61 4.63 17.78 -20.99
CA SER A 61 4.85 18.86 -21.94
C SER A 61 3.93 20.07 -21.75
N GLY A 62 4.18 21.13 -22.53
CA GLY A 62 3.36 22.35 -22.52
C GLY A 62 3.70 23.30 -21.37
N LYS A 63 2.83 24.30 -21.17
CA LYS A 63 3.04 25.38 -20.18
C LYS A 63 2.69 24.98 -18.75
N ASN A 64 1.80 24.00 -18.59
CA ASN A 64 1.26 23.54 -17.30
C ASN A 64 1.34 22.01 -17.24
N PRO A 65 2.55 21.43 -17.15
CA PRO A 65 2.68 19.98 -17.00
C PRO A 65 2.04 19.53 -15.68
N SER A 66 1.43 18.35 -15.68
CA SER A 66 0.88 17.71 -14.48
C SER A 66 1.86 16.72 -13.85
N ALA A 67 2.89 16.32 -14.61
CA ALA A 67 3.96 15.43 -14.19
C ALA A 67 5.32 16.10 -14.32
N LEU A 68 6.16 15.95 -13.29
CA LEU A 68 7.52 16.50 -13.30
C LEU A 68 8.52 15.54 -12.65
N PRO A 69 9.70 15.32 -13.24
CA PRO A 69 10.75 14.55 -12.61
C PRO A 69 11.33 15.36 -11.44
N ILE A 70 11.29 14.78 -10.24
CA ILE A 70 11.78 15.41 -9.01
C ILE A 70 13.09 14.78 -8.50
N ILE A 71 13.41 13.56 -8.95
CA ILE A 71 14.65 12.88 -8.62
C ILE A 71 15.24 12.29 -9.89
N GLN A 72 16.52 12.56 -10.11
CA GLN A 72 17.32 11.99 -11.19
C GLN A 72 18.38 11.07 -10.58
N PRO A 73 18.56 9.85 -11.11
CA PRO A 73 19.58 8.95 -10.61
C PRO A 73 20.99 9.49 -10.96
N PRO A 74 22.05 9.01 -10.29
CA PRO A 74 23.42 9.43 -10.58
C PRO A 74 23.78 9.25 -12.07
N LYS A 75 24.69 10.08 -12.61
CA LYS A 75 25.05 10.13 -14.04
C LYS A 75 25.51 8.80 -14.67
N ASN A 76 25.93 7.83 -13.85
CA ASN A 76 26.40 6.51 -14.28
C ASN A 76 25.35 5.39 -14.07
N SER A 77 24.09 5.75 -13.83
CA SER A 77 22.98 4.80 -13.66
C SER A 77 22.51 4.23 -15.01
N SER A 78 21.61 3.24 -14.95
CA SER A 78 21.18 2.47 -16.12
C SER A 78 20.56 3.35 -17.23
N LYS A 79 20.68 2.91 -18.49
CA LYS A 79 20.15 3.63 -19.67
C LYS A 79 18.62 3.75 -19.71
N ASN A 80 17.89 2.99 -18.90
CA ASN A 80 16.43 2.95 -18.94
C ASN A 80 15.74 3.94 -17.97
N GLY A 81 16.51 4.77 -17.27
CA GLY A 81 15.99 5.73 -16.29
C GLY A 81 15.73 5.14 -14.89
N PHE A 82 16.22 3.93 -14.59
CA PHE A 82 16.15 3.34 -13.25
C PHE A 82 16.57 4.33 -12.14
N GLY A 83 15.69 4.57 -11.18
CA GLY A 83 15.87 5.52 -10.09
C GLY A 83 15.33 6.93 -10.35
N VAL A 84 14.83 7.25 -11.56
CA VAL A 84 14.04 8.46 -11.78
C VAL A 84 12.75 8.38 -10.98
N VAL A 85 12.36 9.48 -10.33
CA VAL A 85 11.07 9.64 -9.66
C VAL A 85 10.40 10.91 -10.15
N SER A 86 9.11 10.81 -10.50
CA SER A 86 8.28 11.92 -10.93
C SER A 86 7.14 12.14 -9.94
N MET A 87 6.88 13.42 -9.63
CA MET A 87 5.70 13.85 -8.87
C MET A 87 4.59 14.18 -9.84
N ILE A 88 3.36 13.82 -9.49
CA ILE A 88 2.17 14.00 -10.33
C ILE A 88 1.00 14.67 -9.62
N ASP A 89 0.28 15.50 -10.37
CA ASP A 89 -1.05 16.04 -10.06
C ASP A 89 -1.93 15.94 -11.32
N ASP A 90 -2.14 14.70 -11.76
CA ASP A 90 -2.68 14.37 -13.07
C ASP A 90 -4.21 14.41 -13.09
N PRO A 91 -4.85 15.03 -14.09
CA PRO A 91 -6.29 15.06 -14.18
C PRO A 91 -6.86 13.66 -14.52
N LEU A 92 -8.03 13.38 -13.95
CA LEU A 92 -8.85 12.21 -14.28
C LEU A 92 -10.10 12.69 -15.01
N THR A 93 -10.35 12.22 -16.23
CA THR A 93 -11.51 12.65 -17.03
C THR A 93 -12.41 11.48 -17.43
N GLU A 94 -13.65 11.79 -17.77
CA GLU A 94 -14.65 10.81 -18.20
C GLU A 94 -14.34 10.20 -19.57
N GLY A 95 -13.77 10.99 -20.49
CA GLY A 95 -13.34 10.57 -21.82
C GLY A 95 -11.84 10.78 -22.05
N PRO A 96 -11.28 10.24 -23.14
CA PRO A 96 -9.83 10.28 -23.42
C PRO A 96 -9.30 11.67 -23.78
N GLU A 97 -10.18 12.61 -24.13
CA GLU A 97 -9.78 13.99 -24.42
C GLU A 97 -9.69 14.79 -23.12
N LEU A 98 -8.64 15.59 -22.96
CA LEU A 98 -8.41 16.41 -21.76
C LEU A 98 -9.53 17.44 -21.52
N SER A 99 -10.27 17.82 -22.57
CA SER A 99 -11.45 18.69 -22.49
C SER A 99 -12.72 18.00 -21.97
N SER A 100 -12.69 16.66 -21.80
CA SER A 100 -13.80 15.90 -21.24
C SER A 100 -14.07 16.30 -19.78
N LYS A 101 -15.23 15.90 -19.24
CA LYS A 101 -15.60 16.19 -17.85
C LYS A 101 -14.50 15.72 -16.87
N LEU A 102 -13.99 16.64 -16.06
CA LEU A 102 -13.04 16.35 -15.01
C LEU A 102 -13.73 15.61 -13.85
N LEU A 103 -13.27 14.40 -13.57
CA LEU A 103 -13.79 13.52 -12.53
C LEU A 103 -13.00 13.60 -11.22
N GLY A 104 -11.73 13.97 -11.29
CA GLY A 104 -10.84 13.98 -10.14
C GLY A 104 -9.38 14.19 -10.53
N LYS A 105 -8.47 13.78 -9.65
CA LYS A 105 -7.02 13.81 -9.88
C LYS A 105 -6.30 12.58 -9.36
N ALA A 106 -5.25 12.14 -10.06
CA ALA A 106 -4.26 11.20 -9.56
C ALA A 106 -3.06 11.98 -8.99
N GLN A 107 -2.79 11.79 -7.70
CA GLN A 107 -1.79 12.56 -6.95
C GLN A 107 -0.83 11.63 -6.23
N GLY A 108 0.46 11.91 -6.33
CA GLY A 108 1.51 11.12 -5.71
C GLY A 108 2.74 11.09 -6.58
N PHE A 109 3.43 9.96 -6.61
CA PHE A 109 4.61 9.81 -7.44
C PHE A 109 4.70 8.42 -8.05
N TYR A 110 5.54 8.31 -9.06
CA TYR A 110 6.03 7.03 -9.53
C TYR A 110 7.53 7.08 -9.79
N GLY A 111 8.17 5.92 -9.74
CA GLY A 111 9.59 5.82 -10.07
C GLY A 111 9.90 4.62 -10.93
N LEU A 112 10.93 4.73 -11.78
CA LEU A 112 11.43 3.62 -12.59
C LEU A 112 12.20 2.63 -11.70
N ALA A 113 11.58 1.51 -11.40
CA ALA A 113 12.02 0.54 -10.39
C ALA A 113 12.56 -0.77 -10.98
N SER A 114 12.79 -0.83 -12.29
CA SER A 114 13.37 -1.98 -12.97
C SER A 114 14.55 -1.55 -13.82
N GLN A 115 15.65 -2.31 -13.77
CA GLN A 115 16.83 -2.07 -14.60
C GLN A 115 16.72 -2.69 -15.99
N THR A 116 15.76 -3.59 -16.20
CA THR A 116 15.62 -4.37 -17.43
C THR A 116 14.34 -4.04 -18.21
N GLU A 117 13.37 -3.39 -17.58
CA GLU A 117 12.07 -3.06 -18.17
C GLU A 117 11.68 -1.62 -17.83
N ALA A 118 10.80 -1.00 -18.63
CA ALA A 118 10.11 0.22 -18.24
C ALA A 118 8.98 -0.11 -17.24
N ALA A 119 9.37 -0.58 -16.05
CA ALA A 119 8.44 -0.89 -14.97
C ALA A 119 8.54 0.15 -13.87
N LEU A 120 7.42 0.80 -13.62
CA LEU A 120 7.27 1.80 -12.59
C LEU A 120 6.81 1.16 -11.28
N ILE A 121 7.21 1.73 -10.15
CA ILE A 121 6.45 1.63 -8.91
C ILE A 121 5.55 2.86 -8.81
N MET A 122 4.24 2.65 -8.76
CA MET A 122 3.25 3.71 -8.59
C MET A 122 2.92 3.83 -7.11
N ALA A 123 2.98 5.03 -6.53
CA ALA A 123 2.55 5.33 -5.17
C ALA A 123 1.66 6.58 -5.20
N MET A 124 0.36 6.38 -5.38
CA MET A 124 -0.57 7.46 -5.71
C MET A 124 -1.98 7.25 -5.18
N ASN A 125 -2.69 8.35 -5.01
CA ASN A 125 -4.10 8.43 -4.66
C ASN A 125 -4.91 8.92 -5.85
N PHE A 126 -6.06 8.29 -6.10
CA PHE A 126 -7.08 8.75 -7.02
C PHE A 126 -8.14 9.49 -6.21
N HIS A 127 -8.07 10.81 -6.22
CA HIS A 127 -9.00 11.71 -5.53
C HIS A 127 -10.20 12.01 -6.42
N ILE A 128 -11.39 11.56 -6.00
CA ILE A 128 -12.63 11.75 -6.76
C ILE A 128 -13.28 13.08 -6.33
N MET A 129 -13.69 13.88 -7.32
CA MET A 129 -14.27 15.22 -7.10
C MET A 129 -15.74 15.30 -7.55
N GLN A 130 -16.34 14.16 -7.91
CA GLN A 130 -17.68 14.10 -8.51
C GLN A 130 -18.66 13.28 -7.70
N GLY A 131 -19.93 13.67 -7.81
CA GLY A 131 -21.07 12.93 -7.26
C GLY A 131 -20.95 12.67 -5.76
N LYS A 132 -21.52 11.55 -5.31
CA LYS A 132 -21.47 11.13 -3.90
C LYS A 132 -20.07 10.77 -3.42
N TYR A 133 -19.14 10.47 -4.33
CA TYR A 133 -17.76 10.09 -4.00
C TYR A 133 -16.81 11.29 -3.87
N ASN A 134 -17.31 12.51 -4.04
CA ASN A 134 -16.52 13.73 -3.89
C ASN A 134 -15.77 13.76 -2.55
N GLY A 135 -14.46 13.99 -2.59
CA GLY A 135 -13.57 14.00 -1.44
C GLY A 135 -13.01 12.62 -1.04
N SER A 136 -13.50 11.53 -1.64
CA SER A 136 -13.01 10.18 -1.36
C SER A 136 -11.79 9.83 -2.21
N THR A 137 -10.91 8.97 -1.69
CA THR A 137 -9.69 8.53 -2.41
C THR A 137 -9.56 7.02 -2.48
N LEU A 138 -9.05 6.50 -3.61
CA LEU A 138 -8.52 5.14 -3.73
C LEU A 138 -7.00 5.19 -3.80
N THR A 139 -6.29 4.32 -3.09
CA THR A 139 -4.82 4.33 -3.02
C THR A 139 -4.23 3.12 -3.72
N ILE A 140 -3.23 3.35 -4.58
CA ILE A 140 -2.42 2.31 -5.23
C ILE A 140 -0.97 2.41 -4.76
N LEU A 141 -0.40 1.25 -4.40
CA LEU A 141 1.04 1.03 -4.34
C LEU A 141 1.35 -0.21 -5.18
N GLY A 142 1.87 -0.04 -6.39
CA GLY A 142 1.90 -1.15 -7.34
C GLY A 142 2.87 -1.03 -8.49
N ARG A 143 3.37 -2.17 -8.94
CA ARG A 143 4.19 -2.32 -10.13
C ARG A 143 3.37 -2.09 -11.40
N ASN A 144 3.89 -1.26 -12.30
CA ASN A 144 3.26 -0.86 -13.55
C ASN A 144 4.26 -0.97 -14.71
N ASN A 145 4.28 -2.11 -15.43
CA ASN A 145 5.08 -2.27 -16.64
C ASN A 145 4.34 -1.66 -17.84
N VAL A 146 4.78 -0.49 -18.29
CA VAL A 146 3.99 0.41 -19.15
C VAL A 146 3.73 -0.13 -20.56
N PHE A 147 4.53 -1.09 -21.03
CA PHE A 147 4.36 -1.71 -22.34
C PHE A 147 3.45 -2.93 -22.35
N ASN A 148 3.02 -3.41 -21.19
CA ASN A 148 1.98 -4.44 -21.13
C ASN A 148 0.63 -3.84 -21.55
N LYS A 149 -0.11 -4.58 -22.38
CA LYS A 149 -1.42 -4.16 -22.91
C LYS A 149 -2.42 -3.82 -21.81
N VAL A 150 -2.48 -4.68 -20.79
CA VAL A 150 -3.28 -4.48 -19.57
C VAL A 150 -2.37 -4.64 -18.38
N ARG A 151 -2.40 -3.67 -17.47
CA ARG A 151 -1.51 -3.57 -16.30
C ARG A 151 -2.36 -3.63 -15.06
N GLU A 152 -2.01 -4.53 -14.15
CA GLU A 152 -2.76 -4.70 -12.91
C GLU A 152 -1.98 -4.22 -11.70
N MET A 153 -2.60 -3.33 -10.94
CA MET A 153 -2.02 -2.75 -9.72
C MET A 153 -2.98 -2.94 -8.54
N PRO A 154 -2.49 -3.25 -7.34
CA PRO A 154 -3.36 -3.42 -6.18
C PRO A 154 -3.88 -2.09 -5.65
N VAL A 155 -5.15 -2.09 -5.26
CA VAL A 155 -5.74 -1.07 -4.39
C VAL A 155 -5.46 -1.49 -2.96
N ILE A 156 -4.63 -0.70 -2.28
CA ILE A 156 -4.13 -0.99 -0.93
C ILE A 156 -4.90 -0.26 0.17
N GLY A 157 -5.85 0.61 -0.20
CA GLY A 157 -6.63 1.38 0.75
C GLY A 157 -7.47 2.46 0.09
N GLY A 158 -8.09 3.28 0.94
CA GLY A 158 -8.86 4.44 0.54
C GLY A 158 -9.36 5.26 1.72
N SER A 159 -9.92 6.44 1.41
CA SER A 159 -10.50 7.37 2.38
C SER A 159 -11.93 7.79 1.99
N GLY A 160 -12.64 8.46 2.89
CA GLY A 160 -14.04 8.84 2.65
C GLY A 160 -14.95 7.62 2.50
N LEU A 161 -15.69 7.55 1.39
CA LEU A 161 -16.54 6.39 1.06
C LEU A 161 -15.76 5.13 0.69
N PHE A 162 -14.44 5.24 0.50
CA PHE A 162 -13.53 4.13 0.21
C PHE A 162 -12.75 3.66 1.44
N ARG A 163 -13.19 4.01 2.66
CA ARG A 163 -12.58 3.44 3.87
C ARG A 163 -12.58 1.92 3.78
N PHE A 164 -11.46 1.30 4.15
CA PHE A 164 -11.23 -0.14 4.08
C PHE A 164 -11.27 -0.72 2.66
N ALA A 165 -11.11 0.12 1.62
CA ALA A 165 -11.07 -0.36 0.26
C ALA A 165 -9.91 -1.34 0.04
N SER A 166 -10.20 -2.41 -0.69
CA SER A 166 -9.23 -3.38 -1.15
C SER A 166 -9.64 -3.87 -2.53
N GLY A 167 -8.65 -4.12 -3.39
CA GLY A 167 -8.93 -4.58 -4.74
C GLY A 167 -7.76 -4.41 -5.67
N TYR A 168 -8.08 -4.16 -6.94
CA TYR A 168 -7.09 -3.95 -7.98
C TYR A 168 -7.63 -2.94 -8.99
N ALA A 169 -6.72 -2.38 -9.77
CA ALA A 169 -7.00 -1.54 -10.92
C ALA A 169 -6.40 -2.18 -12.17
N HIS A 170 -7.10 -2.05 -13.29
CA HIS A 170 -6.58 -2.34 -14.62
C HIS A 170 -6.29 -1.03 -15.33
N ALA A 171 -5.10 -0.90 -15.88
CA ALA A 171 -4.69 0.25 -16.67
C ALA A 171 -4.27 -0.17 -18.08
N SER A 172 -4.72 0.58 -19.08
CA SER A 172 -4.43 0.37 -20.49
C SER A 172 -4.05 1.70 -21.14
N THR A 173 -2.96 1.73 -21.90
CA THR A 173 -2.53 2.98 -22.55
C THR A 173 -3.43 3.28 -23.75
N HIS A 174 -4.12 4.43 -23.71
CA HIS A 174 -4.95 4.91 -24.80
C HIS A 174 -4.11 5.70 -25.82
N LYS A 175 -3.22 6.58 -25.34
CA LYS A 175 -2.30 7.37 -26.16
C LYS A 175 -0.97 7.52 -25.44
N PHE A 176 0.14 7.47 -26.17
CA PHE A 176 1.47 7.76 -25.62
C PHE A 176 2.30 8.49 -26.68
N ASN A 177 2.92 9.59 -26.29
CA ASN A 177 3.87 10.31 -27.12
C ASN A 177 5.30 10.08 -26.58
N PRO A 178 6.12 9.24 -27.25
CA PRO A 178 7.47 8.94 -26.78
C PRO A 178 8.44 10.13 -26.85
N SER A 179 8.13 11.17 -27.63
CA SER A 179 9.02 12.34 -27.78
C SER A 179 9.01 13.27 -26.57
N ASN A 180 7.91 13.31 -25.83
CA ASN A 180 7.75 14.19 -24.67
C ASN A 180 7.31 13.46 -23.39
N GLY A 181 6.89 12.19 -23.48
CA GLY A 181 6.45 11.39 -22.34
C GLY A 181 4.96 11.49 -22.04
N ASP A 182 4.19 12.33 -22.74
CA ASP A 182 2.77 12.51 -22.45
C ASP A 182 1.99 11.22 -22.71
N ALA A 183 1.14 10.84 -21.76
CA ALA A 183 0.32 9.64 -21.84
C ALA A 183 -1.13 9.90 -21.43
N VAL A 184 -2.05 9.25 -22.12
CA VAL A 184 -3.44 9.09 -21.69
C VAL A 184 -3.66 7.61 -21.43
N VAL A 185 -4.09 7.29 -20.22
CA VAL A 185 -4.25 5.93 -19.71
C VAL A 185 -5.68 5.73 -19.26
N GLU A 186 -6.37 4.77 -19.85
CA GLU A 186 -7.64 4.31 -19.32
C GLU A 186 -7.39 3.49 -18.05
N VAL A 187 -8.10 3.79 -16.96
CA VAL A 187 -8.00 3.08 -15.70
C VAL A 187 -9.38 2.62 -15.26
N ILE A 188 -9.45 1.35 -14.86
CA ILE A 188 -10.66 0.67 -14.40
C ILE A 188 -10.41 0.12 -12.99
N PHE A 189 -11.24 0.51 -12.01
CA PHE A 189 -11.17 0.02 -10.63
C PHE A 189 -12.35 -0.88 -10.30
N PRO A 190 -12.20 -2.20 -10.40
CA PRO A 190 -13.04 -3.15 -9.68
C PRO A 190 -12.60 -3.21 -8.21
N ALA A 191 -13.09 -2.28 -7.39
CA ALA A 191 -12.71 -2.18 -5.98
C ALA A 191 -13.87 -2.51 -5.04
N PHE A 192 -13.55 -3.12 -3.90
CA PHE A 192 -14.50 -3.17 -2.79
C PHE A 192 -14.45 -1.86 -2.01
N ASP A 193 -15.60 -1.34 -1.62
CA ASP A 193 -15.75 -0.15 -0.79
C ASP A 193 -16.70 -0.41 0.39
N LEU A 194 -16.36 0.11 1.57
CA LEU A 194 -17.35 0.24 2.65
C LEU A 194 -18.02 1.59 2.51
N CYS A 195 -19.18 1.60 1.87
CA CYS A 195 -20.02 2.79 1.79
C CYS A 195 -20.58 3.11 3.18
N ASP A 196 -19.91 4.00 3.90
CA ASP A 196 -20.46 4.61 5.11
C ASP A 196 -21.44 5.71 4.70
N ASP A 197 -22.73 5.42 4.84
CA ASP A 197 -23.81 6.37 4.53
C ASP A 197 -24.21 7.20 5.77
N LYS A 198 -23.45 7.08 6.86
CA LYS A 198 -23.61 7.91 8.05
C LYS A 198 -22.24 8.28 8.55
N ASP A 199 -21.80 9.47 8.16
CA ASP A 199 -20.66 10.14 8.76
C ASP A 199 -20.83 10.27 10.28
N TRP A 200 -20.43 9.24 11.03
CA TRP A 200 -20.26 9.35 12.46
C TRP A 200 -19.24 10.45 12.78
N LEU A 201 -18.17 10.56 11.96
CA LEU A 201 -17.15 11.61 12.08
C LEU A 201 -17.73 13.02 11.86
N LEU A 202 -18.60 13.22 10.86
CA LEU A 202 -19.29 14.50 10.68
C LEU A 202 -20.39 14.72 11.72
N SER A 203 -21.01 13.68 12.28
CA SER A 203 -21.97 13.85 13.37
C SER A 203 -21.31 14.34 14.66
N GLU A 204 -20.06 13.92 14.92
CA GLU A 204 -19.26 14.39 16.06
C GLU A 204 -18.73 15.82 15.85
N ILE A 205 -18.36 16.17 14.60
CA ILE A 205 -17.96 17.53 14.22
C ILE A 205 -19.18 18.47 14.16
N SER A 206 -20.34 17.99 13.70
CA SER A 206 -21.58 18.76 13.59
C SER A 206 -22.23 19.00 14.95
N ARG A 207 -22.03 18.10 15.93
CA ARG A 207 -22.31 18.40 17.35
C ARG A 207 -21.55 19.63 17.87
N ARG A 208 -20.47 20.06 17.19
CA ARG A 208 -19.71 21.28 17.50
C ARG A 208 -19.88 22.42 16.50
N GLY A 209 -20.57 22.21 15.38
CA GLY A 209 -20.77 23.21 14.33
C GLY A 209 -21.98 22.87 13.46
N GLY A 210 -23.10 23.56 13.71
CA GLY A 210 -24.43 23.20 13.22
C GLY A 210 -24.68 23.43 11.73
N TRP A 211 -24.11 22.60 10.86
CA TRP A 211 -24.55 22.47 9.46
C TRP A 211 -24.44 21.02 8.99
N ALA A 212 -25.58 20.36 8.77
CA ALA A 212 -25.64 19.10 8.02
C ALA A 212 -26.86 19.12 7.10
N ARG A 213 -26.63 19.17 5.78
CA ARG A 213 -27.66 18.99 4.75
C ARG A 213 -27.64 17.54 4.28
N SER A 214 -28.83 16.96 4.14
CA SER A 214 -29.08 15.62 3.62
C SER A 214 -28.83 15.56 2.11
N TRP A 215 -28.09 14.56 1.65
CA TRP A 215 -27.98 14.19 0.24
C TRP A 215 -28.58 12.81 0.04
N THR A 216 -29.65 12.74 -0.75
CA THR A 216 -30.15 11.48 -1.33
C THR A 216 -30.34 11.69 -2.83
N SER A 217 -29.50 11.04 -3.63
CA SER A 217 -29.92 10.44 -4.90
C SER A 217 -28.88 9.40 -5.32
N LEU A 218 -29.34 8.19 -5.62
CA LEU A 218 -28.57 7.18 -6.34
C LEU A 218 -28.65 7.54 -7.82
N ALA A 219 -27.90 8.54 -8.24
CA ALA A 219 -27.56 8.69 -9.66
C ALA A 219 -26.47 7.66 -9.98
N GLU A 220 -26.70 6.82 -10.98
CA GLU A 220 -25.63 6.11 -11.66
C GLU A 220 -24.84 7.15 -12.46
N ASP A 221 -23.78 7.70 -11.87
CA ASP A 221 -22.87 8.55 -12.63
C ASP A 221 -22.15 7.67 -13.67
N GLY A 222 -22.04 8.11 -14.93
CA GLY A 222 -21.53 7.28 -16.04
C GLY A 222 -20.13 6.68 -15.83
N PHE A 223 -19.34 7.23 -14.91
CA PHE A 223 -18.02 6.74 -14.54
C PHE A 223 -18.02 5.67 -13.44
N VAL A 224 -19.15 5.38 -12.78
CA VAL A 224 -19.26 4.41 -11.68
C VAL A 224 -20.55 3.59 -11.70
N ARG A 225 -20.42 2.27 -11.53
CA ARG A 225 -21.58 1.38 -11.36
C ARG A 225 -21.39 0.38 -10.23
N ALA A 226 -22.49 0.03 -9.56
CA ALA A 226 -22.51 -1.07 -8.60
C ALA A 226 -22.44 -2.42 -9.34
N MET A 227 -21.74 -3.40 -8.77
CA MET A 227 -21.58 -4.73 -9.36
C MET A 227 -21.88 -5.86 -8.37
N ASP A 228 -22.39 -6.99 -8.87
CA ASP A 228 -22.52 -8.21 -8.06
C ASP A 228 -21.13 -8.83 -7.84
N ARG A 229 -20.76 -9.03 -6.58
CA ARG A 229 -19.52 -9.69 -6.16
C ARG A 229 -19.33 -11.07 -6.80
N LYS A 230 -20.41 -11.80 -7.10
CA LYS A 230 -20.32 -13.11 -7.76
C LYS A 230 -19.66 -13.04 -9.14
N LEU A 231 -19.71 -11.88 -9.80
CA LEU A 231 -19.10 -11.66 -11.12
C LEU A 231 -17.57 -11.63 -11.08
N LEU A 232 -16.96 -11.44 -9.91
CA LEU A 232 -15.50 -11.50 -9.76
C LEU A 232 -14.93 -12.92 -9.94
N GLY A 233 -15.78 -13.96 -9.83
CA GLY A 233 -15.32 -15.34 -9.92
C GLY A 233 -14.27 -15.69 -8.85
N LEU A 234 -14.28 -15.00 -7.70
CA LEU A 234 -13.36 -15.31 -6.59
C LEU A 234 -13.54 -16.77 -6.18
N LYS A 235 -12.45 -17.52 -6.25
CA LYS A 235 -12.42 -18.93 -5.85
C LYS A 235 -12.35 -19.03 -4.32
N LYS A 236 -12.20 -20.24 -3.79
CA LYS A 236 -11.99 -20.45 -2.36
C LYS A 236 -10.67 -19.79 -1.94
N GLN A 237 -10.69 -19.06 -0.82
CA GLN A 237 -9.49 -18.47 -0.25
C GLN A 237 -8.41 -19.56 -0.01
N LYS A 238 -7.18 -19.23 -0.37
CA LYS A 238 -5.98 -20.04 -0.24
C LYS A 238 -5.01 -19.36 0.71
N PHE A 239 -4.26 -20.18 1.45
CA PHE A 239 -3.10 -19.75 2.19
C PHE A 239 -1.85 -20.28 1.50
N SER A 240 -0.85 -19.43 1.29
CA SER A 240 0.40 -19.82 0.64
C SER A 240 1.59 -19.25 1.39
N HIS A 241 2.66 -20.03 1.41
CA HIS A 241 3.95 -19.65 1.96
C HIS A 241 4.97 -19.59 0.83
N PHE A 242 5.71 -18.49 0.76
CA PHE A 242 6.82 -18.29 -0.15
C PHE A 242 8.09 -18.11 0.65
N ARG A 243 9.16 -18.77 0.21
CA ARG A 243 10.49 -18.61 0.78
C ARG A 243 11.47 -18.27 -0.34
N PHE A 244 12.27 -17.24 -0.15
CA PHE A 244 13.30 -16.82 -1.08
C PHE A 244 14.36 -15.96 -0.38
N PHE A 245 15.51 -15.81 -1.04
CA PHE A 245 16.58 -14.91 -0.63
C PHE A 245 16.58 -13.67 -1.51
N PHE A 246 16.46 -12.52 -0.86
CA PHE A 246 16.54 -11.18 -1.41
C PHE A 246 17.99 -10.70 -1.39
N HIS A 247 18.46 -10.14 -2.50
CA HIS A 247 19.85 -9.71 -2.69
C HIS A 247 19.91 -8.21 -2.95
N ASP A 248 20.28 -7.44 -1.93
CA ASP A 248 20.49 -5.99 -1.99
C ASP A 248 21.96 -5.74 -2.33
N ILE A 249 22.24 -5.27 -3.54
CA ILE A 249 23.61 -5.18 -4.06
C ILE A 249 23.91 -3.72 -4.42
N TYR A 250 24.73 -3.06 -3.61
CA TYR A 250 25.26 -1.72 -3.84
C TYR A 250 26.60 -1.73 -4.56
N SER A 251 27.33 -2.85 -4.49
CA SER A 251 28.70 -2.96 -4.98
C SER A 251 28.81 -3.65 -6.35
N GLY A 252 30.03 -3.70 -6.88
CA GLY A 252 30.34 -4.38 -8.13
C GLY A 252 29.96 -3.57 -9.38
N LYS A 253 29.98 -4.25 -10.54
CA LYS A 253 29.74 -3.61 -11.84
C LYS A 253 28.26 -3.43 -12.16
N ASN A 254 27.40 -4.26 -11.57
CA ASN A 254 25.96 -4.32 -11.83
C ASN A 254 25.20 -4.28 -10.48
N PRO A 255 25.24 -3.15 -9.76
CA PRO A 255 24.48 -3.02 -8.52
C PRO A 255 22.97 -3.09 -8.81
N SER A 256 22.21 -3.76 -7.95
CA SER A 256 20.74 -3.83 -8.01
C SER A 256 20.06 -2.71 -7.21
N ALA A 257 20.80 -2.10 -6.29
CA ALA A 257 20.35 -1.00 -5.45
C ALA A 257 21.17 0.27 -5.72
N LEU A 258 20.51 1.43 -5.68
CA LEU A 258 21.20 2.72 -5.73
C LEU A 258 20.49 3.75 -4.86
N SER A 259 21.29 4.58 -4.17
CA SER A 259 20.75 5.71 -3.42
C SER A 259 20.33 6.84 -4.36
N ILE A 260 19.06 7.20 -4.30
CA ILE A 260 18.43 8.26 -5.10
C ILE A 260 18.30 9.57 -4.31
N ILE A 261 18.32 9.50 -2.97
CA ILE A 261 18.34 10.67 -2.09
C ILE A 261 19.40 10.45 -1.03
N GLN A 262 20.21 11.49 -0.80
CA GLN A 262 21.20 11.54 0.28
C GLN A 262 20.82 12.66 1.26
N PRO A 263 20.94 12.44 2.58
CA PRO A 263 20.69 13.47 3.56
C PRO A 263 21.82 14.52 3.56
N PRO A 264 21.60 15.69 4.19
CA PRO A 264 22.65 16.71 4.31
C PRO A 264 23.93 16.15 4.94
N LYS A 265 25.10 16.73 4.58
CA LYS A 265 26.42 16.25 5.05
C LYS A 265 26.57 16.21 6.59
N ASN A 266 25.80 17.01 7.32
CA ASN A 266 25.81 17.08 8.78
C ASN A 266 24.69 16.26 9.45
N SER A 267 24.09 15.32 8.73
CA SER A 267 22.95 14.51 9.20
C SER A 267 23.37 13.39 10.16
N SER A 268 22.38 12.68 10.70
CA SER A 268 22.58 11.61 11.69
C SER A 268 23.59 10.56 11.21
N LYS A 269 24.39 10.01 12.13
CA LYS A 269 25.31 8.90 11.84
C LYS A 269 24.61 7.63 11.35
N ILE A 270 23.32 7.49 11.60
CA ILE A 270 22.51 6.32 11.23
C ILE A 270 21.84 6.47 9.85
N GLY A 271 22.10 7.56 9.13
CA GLY A 271 21.65 7.76 7.74
C GLY A 271 20.19 8.15 7.55
N PHE A 272 19.51 8.66 8.58
CA PHE A 272 18.13 9.19 8.47
C PHE A 272 17.98 10.10 7.23
N GLY A 273 16.97 9.80 6.40
CA GLY A 273 16.68 10.53 5.17
C GLY A 273 17.33 9.99 3.89
N VAL A 274 18.23 8.98 3.98
CA VAL A 274 18.67 8.23 2.79
C VAL A 274 17.47 7.52 2.19
N VAL A 275 17.33 7.56 0.86
CA VAL A 275 16.37 6.75 0.09
C VAL A 275 17.09 6.05 -1.05
N SER A 276 16.82 4.76 -1.21
CA SER A 276 17.38 3.92 -2.27
C SER A 276 16.28 3.29 -3.12
N MET A 277 16.50 3.27 -4.43
CA MET A 277 15.71 2.52 -5.40
C MET A 277 16.34 1.15 -5.61
N ILE A 278 15.51 0.11 -5.72
CA ILE A 278 15.95 -1.28 -5.84
C ILE A 278 15.28 -2.03 -7.00
N ASP A 279 16.06 -2.90 -7.64
CA ASP A 279 15.64 -3.95 -8.57
C ASP A 279 16.33 -5.27 -8.19
N ASP A 280 16.05 -5.73 -6.98
CA ASP A 280 16.83 -6.76 -6.30
C ASP A 280 16.41 -8.18 -6.68
N PRO A 281 17.35 -9.08 -7.02
CA PRO A 281 17.05 -10.48 -7.30
C PRO A 281 16.42 -11.20 -6.11
N LEU A 282 15.40 -12.01 -6.39
CA LEU A 282 14.85 -13.00 -5.45
C LEU A 282 15.25 -14.38 -5.93
N THR A 283 15.95 -15.16 -5.11
CA THR A 283 16.50 -16.46 -5.51
C THR A 283 16.09 -17.57 -4.54
N GLU A 284 16.21 -18.82 -4.97
CA GLU A 284 15.85 -20.00 -4.17
C GLU A 284 16.82 -20.27 -3.00
N GLY A 285 18.10 -19.94 -3.17
CA GLY A 285 19.16 -20.13 -2.19
C GLY A 285 19.91 -18.83 -1.88
N PRO A 286 20.77 -18.81 -0.84
CA PRO A 286 21.48 -17.61 -0.40
C PRO A 286 22.58 -17.15 -1.37
N GLU A 287 22.99 -18.01 -2.31
CA GLU A 287 23.97 -17.65 -3.34
C GLU A 287 23.27 -16.99 -4.52
N LEU A 288 23.84 -15.89 -5.04
CA LEU A 288 23.28 -15.15 -6.18
C LEU A 288 23.17 -16.00 -7.45
N SER A 289 24.00 -17.05 -7.58
CA SER A 289 23.96 -18.02 -8.69
C SER A 289 22.81 -19.03 -8.58
N SER A 290 22.07 -19.04 -7.46
CA SER A 290 20.89 -19.88 -7.27
C SER A 290 19.78 -19.51 -8.27
N LYS A 291 18.80 -20.40 -8.41
CA LYS A 291 17.65 -20.18 -9.31
C LYS A 291 16.95 -18.86 -9.00
N LEU A 292 16.82 -17.99 -10.01
CA LEU A 292 16.06 -16.74 -9.93
C LEU A 292 14.55 -17.03 -9.87
N LEU A 293 13.91 -16.61 -8.79
CA LEU A 293 12.48 -16.77 -8.53
C LEU A 293 11.65 -15.53 -8.90
N GLY A 294 12.28 -14.36 -8.88
CA GLY A 294 11.60 -13.09 -9.12
C GLY A 294 12.51 -11.90 -8.85
N LYS A 295 11.90 -10.73 -8.68
CA LYS A 295 12.58 -9.49 -8.29
C LYS A 295 11.78 -8.72 -7.24
N ALA A 296 12.47 -8.02 -6.35
CA ALA A 296 11.91 -6.99 -5.50
C ALA A 296 12.16 -5.62 -6.12
N GLN A 297 11.08 -4.91 -6.45
CA GLN A 297 11.15 -3.63 -7.14
C GLN A 297 10.44 -2.56 -6.32
N GLY A 298 11.13 -1.45 -6.06
CA GLY A 298 10.59 -0.36 -5.27
C GLY A 298 11.68 0.46 -4.61
N PHE A 299 11.40 0.97 -3.41
CA PHE A 299 12.36 1.76 -2.68
C PHE A 299 12.27 1.51 -1.18
N TYR A 300 13.32 1.89 -0.48
CA TYR A 300 13.30 2.01 0.96
C TYR A 300 14.07 3.25 1.40
N GLY A 301 13.81 3.73 2.61
CA GLY A 301 14.56 4.82 3.19
C GLY A 301 14.70 4.71 4.69
N LEU A 302 15.78 5.26 5.24
CA LEU A 302 16.02 5.31 6.68
C LEU A 302 15.09 6.36 7.30
N ALA A 303 14.06 5.89 7.99
CA ALA A 303 12.92 6.69 8.44
C ALA A 303 12.90 6.95 9.95
N SER A 304 13.86 6.41 10.71
CA SER A 304 14.01 6.68 12.14
C SER A 304 15.22 7.57 12.42
N GLN A 305 15.05 8.53 13.33
CA GLN A 305 16.12 9.40 13.82
C GLN A 305 16.95 8.75 14.94
N THR A 306 16.47 7.66 15.52
CA THR A 306 17.06 7.00 16.70
C THR A 306 17.54 5.57 16.43
N GLU A 307 17.07 4.95 15.35
CA GLU A 307 17.37 3.55 15.02
C GLU A 307 17.63 3.40 13.52
N ALA A 308 18.40 2.39 13.13
CA ALA A 308 18.54 2.00 11.71
C ALA A 308 17.27 1.27 11.23
N ALA A 309 16.16 2.00 11.15
CA ALA A 309 14.87 1.48 10.73
C ALA A 309 14.48 2.05 9.37
N LEU A 310 14.31 1.14 8.42
CA LEU A 310 13.83 1.47 7.09
C LEU A 310 12.30 1.57 7.09
N ILE A 311 11.75 2.47 6.28
CA ILE A 311 10.44 2.27 5.67
C ILE A 311 10.68 1.61 4.32
N VAL A 312 10.00 0.49 4.05
CA VAL A 312 10.14 -0.29 2.82
C VAL A 312 8.83 -0.18 2.05
N ALA A 313 8.88 0.18 0.77
CA ALA A 313 7.75 0.23 -0.15
C ALA A 313 8.16 -0.46 -1.46
N MET A 314 7.76 -1.72 -1.61
CA MET A 314 8.21 -2.56 -2.73
C MET A 314 7.17 -3.58 -3.17
N ASN A 315 7.35 -4.08 -4.39
CA ASN A 315 6.63 -5.22 -4.92
C ASN A 315 7.56 -6.42 -5.12
N PHE A 316 7.17 -7.58 -4.61
CA PHE A 316 7.77 -8.86 -5.03
C PHE A 316 7.10 -9.30 -6.33
N HIS A 317 7.82 -9.18 -7.45
CA HIS A 317 7.40 -9.66 -8.76
C HIS A 317 7.86 -11.10 -8.96
N ILE A 318 6.91 -12.04 -8.97
CA ILE A 318 7.21 -13.46 -9.11
C ILE A 318 7.33 -13.82 -10.59
N MET A 319 8.39 -14.54 -10.94
CA MET A 319 8.72 -14.89 -12.34
C MET A 319 8.67 -16.41 -12.58
N GLN A 320 8.19 -17.19 -11.61
CA GLN A 320 8.24 -18.66 -11.64
C GLN A 320 6.88 -19.32 -11.48
N GLY A 321 6.75 -20.47 -12.14
CA GLY A 321 5.63 -21.38 -12.01
C GLY A 321 4.27 -20.71 -12.27
N LYS A 322 3.24 -21.19 -11.57
CA LYS A 322 1.87 -20.69 -11.74
C LYS A 322 1.69 -19.22 -11.33
N TYR A 323 2.60 -18.67 -10.53
CA TYR A 323 2.53 -17.29 -10.02
C TYR A 323 3.30 -16.29 -10.89
N ASN A 324 3.90 -16.74 -12.00
CA ASN A 324 4.62 -15.88 -12.93
C ASN A 324 3.76 -14.67 -13.35
N GLY A 325 4.31 -13.47 -13.24
CA GLY A 325 3.64 -12.21 -13.54
C GLY A 325 2.89 -11.59 -12.35
N SER A 326 2.58 -12.37 -11.30
CA SER A 326 1.86 -11.89 -10.12
C SER A 326 2.79 -11.11 -9.19
N THR A 327 2.22 -10.18 -8.41
CA THR A 327 3.00 -9.40 -7.44
C THR A 327 2.39 -9.41 -6.04
N LEU A 328 3.24 -9.32 -5.02
CA LEU A 328 2.86 -9.01 -3.64
C LEU A 328 3.40 -7.63 -3.26
N THR A 329 2.64 -6.85 -2.50
CA THR A 329 3.01 -5.48 -2.10
C THR A 329 3.35 -5.44 -0.62
N ILE A 330 4.52 -4.89 -0.31
CA ILE A 330 5.03 -4.67 1.03
C ILE A 330 5.13 -3.17 1.26
N LEU A 331 4.49 -2.69 2.33
CA LEU A 331 4.70 -1.34 2.88
C LEU A 331 4.86 -1.46 4.38
N GLY A 332 6.08 -1.34 4.89
CA GLY A 332 6.34 -1.68 6.29
C GLY A 332 7.64 -1.15 6.85
N ARG A 333 7.66 -1.04 8.18
CA ARG A 333 8.85 -0.70 8.95
C ARG A 333 9.77 -1.91 9.07
N ASN A 334 11.07 -1.71 8.86
CA ASN A 334 12.08 -2.76 8.86
C ASN A 334 13.30 -2.31 9.69
N ASN A 335 13.34 -2.68 10.97
CA ASN A 335 14.48 -2.41 11.85
C ASN A 335 15.57 -3.45 11.61
N VAL A 336 16.62 -3.09 10.87
CA VAL A 336 17.54 -4.05 10.23
C VAL A 336 18.37 -4.89 11.21
N PHE A 337 18.53 -4.44 12.45
CA PHE A 337 19.28 -5.17 13.49
C PHE A 337 18.42 -6.16 14.29
N ASN A 338 17.08 -6.13 14.12
CA ASN A 338 16.25 -7.17 14.70
C ASN A 338 16.48 -8.49 13.96
N LYS A 339 16.59 -9.58 14.74
CA LYS A 339 16.83 -10.94 14.22
C LYS A 339 15.77 -11.38 13.22
N VAL A 340 14.50 -11.13 13.56
CA VAL A 340 13.33 -11.36 12.69
C VAL A 340 12.54 -10.07 12.60
N ARG A 341 12.18 -9.68 11.39
CA ARG A 341 11.48 -8.41 11.10
C ARG A 341 10.19 -8.75 10.38
N GLU A 342 9.07 -8.33 10.94
CA GLU A 342 7.77 -8.53 10.31
C GLU A 342 7.35 -7.29 9.53
N MET A 343 6.93 -7.51 8.28
CA MET A 343 6.35 -6.46 7.43
C MET A 343 5.03 -6.97 6.85
N PRO A 344 4.01 -6.10 6.74
CA PRO A 344 2.71 -6.52 6.22
C PRO A 344 2.75 -6.71 4.70
N VAL A 345 2.01 -7.72 4.24
CA VAL A 345 1.56 -7.83 2.85
C VAL A 345 0.22 -7.11 2.76
N ILE A 346 0.20 -5.98 2.05
CA ILE A 346 -0.95 -5.06 2.02
C ILE A 346 -1.76 -5.14 0.71
N GLY A 347 -1.37 -5.99 -0.23
CA GLY A 347 -2.05 -6.17 -1.49
C GLY A 347 -1.26 -7.04 -2.46
N GLY A 348 -1.85 -7.30 -3.63
CA GLY A 348 -1.19 -8.02 -4.71
C GLY A 348 -1.96 -7.97 -6.02
N SER A 349 -1.31 -8.39 -7.10
CA SER A 349 -1.88 -8.47 -8.45
C SER A 349 -1.78 -9.88 -9.03
N GLY A 350 -2.52 -10.13 -10.11
CA GLY A 350 -2.58 -11.43 -10.78
C GLY A 350 -3.27 -12.46 -9.90
N LEU A 351 -2.56 -13.54 -9.56
CA LEU A 351 -3.08 -14.56 -8.64
C LEU A 351 -3.14 -14.09 -7.18
N PHE A 352 -2.61 -12.91 -6.86
CA PHE A 352 -2.64 -12.33 -5.52
C PHE A 352 -3.62 -11.16 -5.37
N ARG A 353 -4.63 -11.05 -6.24
CA ARG A 353 -5.71 -10.07 -6.04
C ARG A 353 -6.32 -10.24 -4.64
N PHE A 354 -6.55 -9.11 -3.97
CA PHE A 354 -7.06 -9.06 -2.60
C PHE A 354 -6.14 -9.74 -1.57
N ALA A 355 -4.85 -9.90 -1.87
CA ALA A 355 -3.91 -10.51 -0.96
C ALA A 355 -3.75 -9.70 0.34
N SER A 356 -3.66 -10.44 1.45
CA SER A 356 -3.28 -9.91 2.76
C SER A 356 -2.42 -10.93 3.49
N GLY A 357 -1.57 -10.48 4.40
CA GLY A 357 -0.67 -11.36 5.14
C GLY A 357 0.53 -10.63 5.71
N TYR A 358 1.63 -11.35 5.89
CA TYR A 358 2.86 -10.82 6.47
C TYR A 358 4.09 -11.53 5.91
N ALA A 359 5.23 -10.86 6.03
CA ALA A 359 6.54 -11.36 5.66
C ALA A 359 7.48 -11.29 6.86
N HIS A 360 8.19 -12.37 7.13
CA HIS A 360 9.32 -12.40 8.06
C HIS A 360 10.62 -12.31 7.29
N ALA A 361 11.41 -11.30 7.59
CA ALA A 361 12.74 -11.08 7.02
C ALA A 361 13.82 -11.34 8.08
N SER A 362 14.84 -12.12 7.72
CA SER A 362 16.01 -12.41 8.56
C SER A 362 17.29 -12.22 7.75
N THR A 363 18.26 -11.48 8.28
CA THR A 363 19.50 -11.21 7.56
C THR A 363 20.38 -12.46 7.54
N HIS A 364 20.69 -12.96 6.35
CA HIS A 364 21.58 -14.11 6.16
C HIS A 364 23.05 -13.68 6.09
N LYS A 365 23.31 -12.60 5.35
CA LYS A 365 24.65 -12.00 5.20
C LYS A 365 24.51 -10.49 5.08
N PHE A 366 25.43 -9.75 5.70
CA PHE A 366 25.52 -8.30 5.55
C PHE A 366 26.98 -7.89 5.52
N ASN A 367 27.36 -7.10 4.52
CA ASN A 367 28.67 -6.48 4.45
C ASN A 367 28.55 -4.98 4.77
N PRO A 368 28.95 -4.55 5.98
CA PRO A 368 28.82 -3.15 6.38
C PRO A 368 29.74 -2.20 5.61
N SER A 369 30.80 -2.71 4.95
CA SER A 369 31.74 -1.85 4.21
C SER A 369 31.18 -1.32 2.89
N ASN A 370 30.27 -2.06 2.26
CA ASN A 370 29.69 -1.69 0.97
C ASN A 370 28.16 -1.65 0.98
N GLY A 371 27.50 -2.15 2.03
CA GLY A 371 26.05 -2.17 2.16
C GLY A 371 25.37 -3.43 1.60
N ASP A 372 26.10 -4.34 0.95
CA ASP A 372 25.51 -5.53 0.33
C ASP A 372 24.88 -6.44 1.39
N ALA A 373 23.67 -6.92 1.11
CA ALA A 373 22.93 -7.79 2.02
C ALA A 373 22.25 -8.95 1.29
N VAL A 374 22.24 -10.11 1.94
CA VAL A 374 21.38 -11.25 1.59
C VAL A 374 20.40 -11.45 2.74
N VAL A 375 19.11 -11.42 2.42
CA VAL A 375 18.03 -11.49 3.40
C VAL A 375 17.09 -12.63 3.04
N GLU A 376 16.88 -13.55 3.97
CA GLU A 376 15.86 -14.59 3.82
C GLU A 376 14.48 -14.01 4.13
N TYR A 377 13.54 -14.20 3.21
CA TYR A 377 12.14 -13.85 3.39
C TYR A 377 11.26 -15.10 3.46
N ASN A 378 10.35 -15.12 4.43
CA ASN A 378 9.25 -16.06 4.54
C ASN A 378 7.93 -15.27 4.49
N VAL A 379 7.19 -15.38 3.38
CA VAL A 379 5.98 -14.60 3.12
C VAL A 379 4.77 -15.51 3.22
N TYR A 380 3.84 -15.16 4.10
CA TYR A 380 2.59 -15.88 4.36
C TYR A 380 1.43 -15.04 3.85
N VAL A 381 0.69 -15.55 2.88
CA VAL A 381 -0.33 -14.77 2.16
C VAL A 381 -1.64 -15.53 2.02
N LEU A 382 -2.73 -14.83 2.33
CA LEU A 382 -4.09 -15.20 1.98
C LEU A 382 -4.45 -14.60 0.62
N HIS A 383 -4.92 -15.42 -0.32
CA HIS A 383 -5.35 -15.02 -1.68
C HIS A 383 -6.49 -15.94 -2.18
N TYR A 384 -6.90 -15.88 -3.45
CA TYR A 384 -8.10 -16.58 -3.96
C TYR A 384 -7.84 -17.56 -5.12
#